data_AF-A0AAU8KGP3-F1
#
_entry.id   AF-A0AAU8KGP3-F1
#
_cell.length_a   1.000
_cell.length_b   1.000
_cell.length_c   1.000
_cell.angle_alpha   90.00
_cell.angle_beta   90.00
_cell.angle_gamma   90.00
#
_symmetry.space_group_name_H-M   'P 1'
#
loop_
_entity.id
_entity.type
_entity.pdbx_description
1 polymer ?
#
loop_
_entity_poly.entity_id
_entity_poly.type
_entity_poly.pdbx_seq_one_letter_code
_entity_poly.pdbx_strand_id
1 'polypeptide(L)'
;MARGTAVWARVYYRNTTGEELRSVLTLMGPGGRTVELHCAPAAHDEPGTCETPRVPSSDTPGSATAIAEFVGAGPVEEAPLLLRAGSERAPGARG
;
A
#
# COMPACT_ATOMS: atom_id res chain seq x y z
N MET A 1 2.62 -6.07 -6.72
CA MET A 1 2.34 -7.48 -7.11
C MET A 1 1.85 -7.51 -8.55
N ALA A 2 2.09 -8.60 -9.30
CA ALA A 2 1.60 -8.73 -10.66
C ALA A 2 1.22 -10.19 -10.99
N ARG A 3 0.20 -10.38 -11.84
CA ARG A 3 -0.21 -11.68 -12.38
C ARG A 3 -0.87 -11.48 -13.74
N GLY A 4 -0.32 -12.09 -14.78
CA GLY A 4 -0.77 -11.84 -16.16
C GLY A 4 -0.66 -10.35 -16.49
N THR A 5 -1.76 -9.75 -16.95
CA THR A 5 -1.87 -8.31 -17.26
C THR A 5 -2.47 -7.50 -16.12
N ALA A 6 -2.53 -8.04 -14.90
CA ALA A 6 -3.08 -7.34 -13.74
C ALA A 6 -1.99 -7.02 -12.71
N VAL A 7 -2.01 -5.79 -12.22
CA VAL A 7 -1.15 -5.28 -11.16
C VAL A 7 -2.00 -4.84 -9.96
N TRP A 8 -1.48 -5.03 -8.76
CA TRP A 8 -2.09 -4.53 -7.53
C TRP A 8 -1.03 -4.30 -6.45
N ALA A 9 -1.35 -3.46 -5.48
CA ALA A 9 -0.57 -3.27 -4.27
C ALA A 9 -1.11 -4.16 -3.15
N ARG A 10 -0.20 -4.65 -2.32
CA ARG A 10 -0.51 -5.40 -1.10
C ARG A 10 0.44 -4.92 0.00
N VAL A 11 -0.09 -4.62 1.17
CA VAL A 11 0.69 -4.39 2.39
C VAL A 11 0.28 -5.40 3.45
N TYR A 12 1.30 -5.96 4.11
CA TYR A 12 1.15 -6.81 5.27
C TYR A 12 1.60 -6.01 6.49
N TYR A 13 0.85 -6.07 7.59
CA TYR A 13 1.14 -5.30 8.78
C TYR A 13 0.77 -6.04 10.05
N ARG A 14 1.33 -5.59 11.16
CA ARG A 14 0.94 -5.90 12.54
C ARG A 14 0.90 -4.59 13.30
N ASN A 15 -0.12 -4.38 14.12
CA ASN A 15 -0.27 -3.14 14.86
C ASN A 15 0.01 -3.36 16.34
N THR A 16 1.24 -3.08 16.76
CA THR A 16 1.66 -3.17 18.16
C THR A 16 1.53 -1.86 18.92
N THR A 17 0.93 -0.82 18.30
CA THR A 17 0.82 0.51 18.92
C THR A 17 -0.20 0.56 20.06
N GLY A 18 -1.16 -0.38 20.07
CA GLY A 18 -2.25 -0.42 21.04
C GLY A 18 -3.42 0.52 20.71
N GLU A 19 -3.37 1.23 19.59
CA GLU A 19 -4.44 2.12 19.10
C GLU A 19 -4.84 1.74 17.67
N GLU A 20 -6.06 2.08 17.26
CA GLU A 20 -6.45 1.93 15.85
C GLU A 20 -5.66 2.91 14.99
N LEU A 21 -5.24 2.46 13.81
CA LEU A 21 -4.55 3.32 12.86
C LEU A 21 -5.45 3.57 11.66
N ARG A 22 -5.11 4.60 10.88
CA ARG A 22 -5.59 4.71 9.50
C ARG A 22 -4.42 4.44 8.58
N SER A 23 -4.68 3.75 7.49
CA SER A 23 -3.69 3.57 6.45
C SER A 23 -4.26 3.85 5.07
N VAL A 24 -3.38 4.30 4.20
CA VAL A 24 -3.63 4.40 2.77
C VAL A 24 -2.60 3.57 2.04
N LEU A 25 -3.09 2.73 1.13
CA LEU A 25 -2.28 1.95 0.21
C LEU A 25 -2.46 2.54 -1.18
N THR A 26 -1.41 3.17 -1.69
CA THR A 26 -1.38 3.81 -3.00
C THR A 26 -0.59 2.94 -3.96
N LEU A 27 -1.23 2.56 -5.08
CA LEU A 27 -0.59 1.94 -6.24
C LEU A 27 -0.46 3.00 -7.33
N MET A 28 0.78 3.27 -7.74
CA MET A 28 1.10 4.12 -8.88
C MET A 28 1.53 3.22 -10.05
N GLY A 29 0.72 3.20 -11.09
CA GLY A 29 0.96 2.45 -12.30
C GLY A 29 1.52 3.30 -13.44
N PRO A 30 1.98 2.65 -14.51
CA PRO A 30 2.38 3.33 -15.75
C PRO A 30 1.23 4.18 -16.32
N GLY A 31 1.59 5.29 -16.98
CA GLY A 31 0.63 6.24 -17.54
C GLY A 31 -0.06 7.16 -16.51
N GLY A 32 0.53 7.33 -15.33
CA GLY A 32 0.03 8.23 -14.29
C GLY A 32 -1.24 7.74 -13.59
N ARG A 33 -1.55 6.45 -13.71
CA ARG A 33 -2.72 5.85 -13.05
C ARG A 33 -2.41 5.64 -11.58
N THR A 34 -3.23 6.21 -10.71
CA THR A 34 -3.13 6.03 -9.26
C THR A 34 -4.38 5.36 -8.72
N VAL A 35 -4.22 4.34 -7.90
CA VAL A 35 -5.30 3.68 -7.16
C VAL A 35 -4.97 3.76 -5.68
N GLU A 36 -5.93 4.24 -4.89
CA GLU A 36 -5.79 4.34 -3.45
C GLU A 36 -6.82 3.44 -2.78
N LEU A 37 -6.40 2.80 -1.69
CA LEU A 37 -7.28 2.07 -0.81
C LEU A 37 -7.01 2.49 0.63
N HIS A 38 -8.07 2.95 1.31
CA HIS A 38 -8.02 3.24 2.73
C HIS A 38 -8.33 1.96 3.53
N CYS A 39 -7.52 1.71 4.54
CA CYS A 39 -7.63 0.58 5.45
C CYS A 39 -7.54 1.07 6.89
N ALA A 40 -8.11 0.31 7.83
CA ALA A 40 -8.10 0.63 9.25
C ALA A 40 -7.44 -0.53 10.03
N PRO A 41 -6.11 -0.50 10.26
CA PRO A 41 -5.46 -1.46 11.13
C PRO A 41 -6.02 -1.38 12.54
N ALA A 42 -6.62 -2.48 13.00
CA ALA A 42 -7.17 -2.59 14.36
C ALA A 42 -6.06 -2.52 15.42
N ALA A 43 -6.43 -2.19 16.66
CA ALA A 43 -5.54 -2.00 17.80
C ALA A 43 -5.00 -3.32 18.42
N HIS A 44 -4.57 -4.27 17.59
CA HIS A 44 -4.07 -5.56 18.05
C HIS A 44 -2.89 -6.07 17.20
N ASP A 45 -2.04 -6.89 17.81
CA ASP A 45 -0.86 -7.50 17.17
C ASP A 45 -1.19 -8.76 16.34
N GLU A 46 -2.41 -8.84 15.79
CA GLU A 46 -2.72 -9.87 14.81
C GLU A 46 -2.27 -9.44 13.40
N PRO A 47 -1.76 -10.38 12.57
CA PRO A 47 -1.41 -10.08 11.18
C PRO A 47 -2.61 -9.58 10.37
N GLY A 48 -2.45 -8.42 9.75
CA GLY A 48 -3.40 -7.84 8.83
C GLY A 48 -2.88 -7.77 7.40
N THR A 49 -3.80 -7.57 6.45
CA THR A 49 -3.48 -7.31 5.06
C THR A 49 -4.44 -6.28 4.48
N CYS A 50 -3.92 -5.43 3.62
CA CYS A 50 -4.69 -4.48 2.82
C CYS A 50 -4.25 -4.61 1.35
N GLU A 51 -5.20 -4.70 0.42
CA GLU A 51 -4.94 -4.94 -1.00
C GLU A 51 -5.80 -4.06 -1.90
N THR A 52 -5.16 -3.31 -2.80
CA THR A 52 -5.91 -2.55 -3.81
C THR A 52 -6.65 -3.50 -4.76
N PRO A 53 -7.75 -3.04 -5.39
CA PRO A 53 -8.32 -3.73 -6.53
C PRO A 53 -7.25 -4.01 -7.61
N ARG A 54 -7.44 -5.12 -8.33
CA ARG A 54 -6.58 -5.46 -9.46
C ARG A 54 -6.88 -4.50 -10.61
N VAL A 55 -5.85 -3.84 -11.12
CA VAL A 55 -5.98 -2.98 -12.29
C VAL A 55 -5.28 -3.57 -13.51
N PRO A 56 -5.85 -3.39 -14.72
CA PRO A 56 -5.17 -3.76 -15.96
C PRO A 56 -3.89 -2.93 -16.14
N SER A 57 -2.76 -3.60 -16.38
CA SER A 57 -1.50 -3.00 -16.81
C SER A 57 -1.16 -3.48 -18.22
N SER A 58 -1.08 -2.52 -19.15
CA SER A 58 -0.66 -2.76 -20.54
C SER A 58 0.86 -2.84 -20.69
N ASP A 59 1.61 -2.28 -19.73
CA ASP A 59 3.06 -2.21 -19.72
C ASP A 59 3.71 -3.24 -18.79
N THR A 60 5.01 -3.43 -18.98
CA THR A 60 5.87 -4.31 -18.18
C THR A 60 5.63 -4.09 -16.67
N PRO A 61 5.36 -5.17 -15.89
CA PRO A 61 5.03 -5.09 -14.46
C PRO A 61 6.00 -4.29 -13.58
N GLY A 62 7.24 -4.05 -14.04
CA GLY A 62 8.29 -3.33 -13.30
C GLY A 62 8.08 -1.81 -13.21
N SER A 63 7.11 -1.23 -13.93
CA SER A 63 6.85 0.22 -13.90
C SER A 63 5.97 0.67 -12.73
N ALA A 64 5.22 -0.25 -12.11
CA ALA A 64 4.35 0.08 -10.99
C ALA A 64 5.12 0.16 -9.67
N THR A 65 4.79 1.14 -8.84
CA THR A 65 5.28 1.30 -7.47
C THR A 65 4.09 1.36 -6.52
N ALA A 66 4.28 0.94 -5.27
CA ALA A 66 3.29 1.12 -4.24
C ALA A 66 3.88 1.77 -3.00
N ILE A 67 3.05 2.54 -2.30
CA ILE A 67 3.38 3.18 -1.04
C ILE A 67 2.26 2.83 -0.05
N ALA A 68 2.64 2.40 1.14
CA ALA A 68 1.73 2.29 2.28
C ALA A 68 2.10 3.36 3.31
N GLU A 69 1.12 4.16 3.71
CA GLU A 69 1.26 5.17 4.76
C GLU A 69 0.32 4.81 5.91
N PHE A 70 0.85 4.82 7.12
CA PHE A 70 0.12 4.58 8.36
C PHE A 70 0.18 5.83 9.22
N VAL A 71 -0.99 6.31 9.64
CA VAL A 71 -1.17 7.50 10.47
C VAL A 71 -1.87 7.13 11.77
N GLY A 72 -1.63 7.92 12.81
CA GLY A 72 -2.29 7.76 14.10
C GLY A 72 -3.82 7.91 14.05
N ALA A 73 -4.47 7.44 15.11
CA ALA A 73 -5.86 7.77 15.41
C ALA A 73 -6.02 9.29 15.61
N GLY A 74 -7.20 9.83 15.29
CA GLY A 74 -7.54 11.25 15.50
C GLY A 74 -7.96 11.99 14.23
N PRO A 75 -8.21 13.31 14.31
CA PRO A 75 -8.56 14.13 13.15
C PRO A 75 -7.47 14.06 12.07
N VAL A 76 -7.86 14.17 10.79
CA VAL A 76 -6.91 14.07 9.66
C VAL A 76 -5.80 15.12 9.74
N GLU A 77 -6.12 16.33 10.23
CA GLU A 77 -5.18 17.44 10.29
C GLU A 77 -4.16 17.33 11.45
N GLU A 78 -4.44 16.48 12.43
CA GLU A 78 -3.66 16.38 13.68
C GLU A 78 -2.93 15.04 13.81
N ALA A 79 -3.36 14.02 13.06
CA ALA A 79 -2.79 12.68 13.19
C ALA A 79 -1.38 12.61 12.55
N PRO A 80 -0.37 12.19 13.31
CA PRO A 80 0.99 12.10 12.79
C PRO A 80 1.13 10.94 11.79
N LEU A 81 2.00 11.14 10.80
CA LEU A 81 2.50 10.05 9.96
C LEU A 81 3.47 9.20 10.79
N LEU A 82 3.11 7.96 11.04
CA LEU A 82 3.88 7.02 11.87
C LEU A 82 4.86 6.20 11.04
N LEU A 83 4.41 5.73 9.88
CA LEU A 83 5.19 4.87 8.99
C LEU A 83 4.85 5.16 7.54
N ARG A 84 5.89 5.25 6.71
CA ARG A 84 5.79 5.21 5.26
C ARG A 84 6.68 4.11 4.71
N ALA A 85 6.09 3.16 3.99
CA ALA A 85 6.79 2.03 3.39
C ALA A 85 6.57 2.00 1.87
N GLY A 86 7.65 1.94 1.11
CA GLY A 86 7.61 1.74 -0.34
C GLY A 86 7.71 0.26 -0.71
N SER A 87 7.07 -0.15 -1.80
CA SER A 87 7.22 -1.50 -2.34
C SER A 87 8.63 -1.72 -2.88
N GLU A 88 9.26 -2.81 -2.49
CA GLU A 88 10.51 -3.23 -3.10
C GLU A 88 10.27 -3.71 -4.53
N ARG A 89 11.15 -3.31 -5.45
CA ARG A 89 11.20 -3.93 -6.78
C ARG A 89 11.92 -5.27 -6.64
N ALA A 90 11.39 -6.31 -7.28
CA ALA A 90 12.12 -7.56 -7.42
C ALA A 90 13.47 -7.30 -8.13
N PRO A 91 14.60 -7.79 -7.60
CA PRO A 91 15.88 -7.67 -8.28
C PRO A 91 15.82 -8.38 -9.64
N GLY A 92 16.13 -7.65 -10.72
CA GLY A 92 16.13 -8.19 -12.09
C GLY A 92 15.25 -7.45 -13.11
N ALA A 93 14.39 -6.53 -12.68
CA ALA A 93 13.73 -5.58 -13.58
C ALA A 93 14.72 -4.47 -13.99
N ARG A 94 15.77 -4.82 -14.75
CA ARG A 94 16.57 -3.82 -15.48
C ARG A 94 15.84 -3.51 -16.78
N GLY A 95 15.58 -2.22 -17.00
CA GLY A 95 15.10 -1.69 -18.28
C GLY A 95 16.17 -1.74 -19.35
#